data_AF-A0AAV4HP01-F1
#
_entry.id   AF-A0AAV4HP01-F1
#
_cell.length_a   1.000
_cell.length_b   1.000
_cell.length_c   1.000
_cell.angle_alpha   90.00
_cell.angle_beta   90.00
_cell.angle_gamma   90.00
#
_symmetry.space_group_name_H-M   'P 1'
#
loop_
_entity.id
_entity.type
_entity.pdbx_description
1 polymer ?
#
loop_
_entity_poly.entity_id
_entity_poly.type
_entity_poly.pdbx_seq_one_letter_code
_entity_poly.pdbx_strand_id
1 'polypeptide(L)'
;MDGTDYLGGGISIRYPNGEKESMSIAAGRHVSSFRAEAMALTTALRWLDEGKKCGNLLILTDSQALVRKLGGAEKSISEQENETWRLIY
;
A
#
# COMPACT_ATOMS: atom_id res chain seq x y z
N MET A 1 -15.55 -17.46 -22.71
CA MET A 1 -14.47 -16.78 -21.95
C MET A 1 -14.87 -16.83 -20.50
N ASP A 2 -14.22 -17.67 -19.70
CA ASP A 2 -14.52 -17.80 -18.27
C ASP A 2 -13.73 -16.72 -17.54
N GLY A 3 -14.35 -15.54 -17.40
CA GLY A 3 -13.79 -14.37 -16.73
C GLY A 3 -13.78 -14.61 -15.22
N THR A 4 -12.79 -15.34 -14.73
CA THR A 4 -12.43 -15.28 -13.31
C THR A 4 -11.94 -13.88 -12.99
N ASP A 5 -12.81 -13.02 -12.46
CA ASP A 5 -12.45 -11.73 -11.87
C ASP A 5 -11.55 -11.97 -10.64
N TYR A 6 -10.26 -12.15 -10.88
CA TYR A 6 -9.25 -12.11 -9.85
C TYR A 6 -9.02 -10.65 -9.49
N LEU A 7 -9.39 -10.29 -8.28
CA LEU A 7 -9.04 -9.00 -7.71
C LEU A 7 -7.72 -9.16 -6.93
N GLY A 8 -6.88 -8.15 -7.03
CA GLY A 8 -5.56 -8.13 -6.46
C GLY A 8 -5.17 -6.71 -6.10
N GLY A 9 -4.14 -6.57 -5.27
CA GLY A 9 -3.57 -5.28 -4.93
C GLY A 9 -2.13 -5.20 -5.41
N GLY A 10 -1.71 -3.99 -5.80
CA GLY A 10 -0.33 -3.69 -6.15
C GLY A 10 0.33 -2.86 -5.06
N ILE A 11 1.61 -3.13 -4.80
CA ILE A 11 2.44 -2.28 -3.92
C ILE A 11 3.65 -1.84 -4.70
N SER A 12 4.05 -0.60 -4.46
CA SER A 12 5.32 -0.05 -4.91
C SER A 12 6.08 0.48 -3.70
N ILE A 13 7.24 -0.10 -3.41
CA ILE A 13 8.15 0.34 -2.35
C ILE A 13 9.23 1.21 -3.00
N ARG A 14 9.42 2.42 -2.49
CA ARG A 14 10.51 3.31 -2.89
C ARG A 14 11.44 3.52 -1.70
N TYR A 15 12.71 3.20 -1.89
CA TYR A 15 13.74 3.36 -0.88
C TYR A 15 14.41 4.74 -0.97
N PRO A 16 15.08 5.22 0.11
CA PRO A 16 15.78 6.50 0.09
C PRO A 16 16.93 6.58 -0.93
N ASN A 17 17.54 5.44 -1.27
CA ASN A 17 18.58 5.36 -2.31
C ASN A 17 18.03 5.49 -3.73
N GLY A 18 16.71 5.67 -3.90
CA GLY A 18 16.04 5.77 -5.19
C GLY A 18 15.64 4.42 -5.80
N GLU A 19 16.00 3.30 -5.19
CA GLU A 19 15.56 1.98 -5.64
C GLU A 19 14.04 1.85 -5.49
N LYS A 20 13.44 1.12 -6.44
CA LYS A 20 12.01 0.84 -6.46
C LYS A 20 11.79 -0.66 -6.62
N GLU A 21 10.97 -1.21 -5.77
CA GLU A 21 10.47 -2.58 -5.88
C GLU A 21 8.95 -2.54 -6.06
N SER A 22 8.40 -3.46 -6.83
CA SER A 22 6.96 -3.54 -7.06
C SER A 22 6.51 -4.99 -6.98
N MET A 23 5.36 -5.21 -6.34
CA MET A 23 4.80 -6.53 -6.15
C MET A 23 3.30 -6.51 -6.41
N SER A 24 2.82 -7.56 -7.07
CA SER A 24 1.40 -7.81 -7.32
C SER A 24 0.94 -8.94 -6.43
N ILE A 25 -0.17 -8.73 -5.73
CA ILE A 25 -0.71 -9.69 -4.78
C ILE A 25 -2.08 -10.13 -5.24
N ALA A 26 -2.22 -11.43 -5.47
CA ALA A 26 -3.50 -12.05 -5.72
C ALA A 26 -4.31 -12.09 -4.41
N ALA A 27 -5.43 -11.37 -4.35
CA ALA A 27 -6.31 -11.37 -3.19
C ALA A 27 -7.41 -12.45 -3.29
N GLY A 28 -7.61 -13.03 -4.48
CA GLY A 28 -8.48 -14.18 -4.72
C GLY A 28 -9.68 -13.85 -5.62
N ARG A 29 -10.59 -14.82 -5.75
CA ARG A 29 -11.84 -14.69 -6.52
C ARG A 29 -12.91 -14.01 -5.66
N HIS A 30 -13.66 -13.06 -6.25
CA HIS A 30 -14.79 -12.38 -5.59
C HIS A 30 -14.46 -11.68 -4.25
N VAL A 31 -13.35 -10.96 -4.17
CA VAL A 31 -13.00 -10.15 -2.99
C VAL A 31 -13.39 -8.69 -3.18
N SER A 32 -13.67 -7.94 -2.11
CA SER A 32 -13.89 -6.49 -2.23
C SER A 32 -12.56 -5.77 -2.53
N SER A 33 -12.64 -4.59 -3.16
CA SER A 33 -11.47 -3.71 -3.36
C SER A 33 -10.76 -3.42 -2.04
N PHE A 34 -11.52 -3.07 -1.00
CA PHE A 34 -10.99 -2.86 0.35
C PHE A 34 -10.21 -4.07 0.89
N ARG A 35 -10.73 -5.28 0.70
CA ARG A 35 -10.04 -6.50 1.15
C ARG A 35 -8.76 -6.73 0.36
N ALA A 36 -8.76 -6.48 -0.95
CA ALA A 36 -7.58 -6.60 -1.79
C ALA A 36 -6.48 -5.60 -1.37
N GLU A 37 -6.85 -4.35 -1.09
CA GLU A 37 -5.93 -3.30 -0.62
C GLU A 37 -5.37 -3.62 0.78
N ALA A 38 -6.22 -4.07 1.71
CA ALA A 38 -5.79 -4.45 3.05
C ALA A 38 -4.84 -5.66 3.02
N MET A 39 -5.12 -6.65 2.16
CA MET A 39 -4.24 -7.80 1.94
C MET A 39 -2.90 -7.36 1.35
N ALA A 40 -2.93 -6.43 0.39
CA ALA A 40 -1.72 -5.86 -0.18
C ALA A 40 -0.88 -5.20 0.92
N LEU A 41 -1.44 -4.24 1.64
CA LEU A 41 -0.72 -3.56 2.73
C LEU A 41 -0.14 -4.55 3.75
N THR A 42 -0.93 -5.53 4.21
CA THR A 42 -0.46 -6.52 5.20
C THR A 42 0.73 -7.32 4.69
N THR A 43 0.71 -7.70 3.41
CA THR A 43 1.80 -8.45 2.78
C THR A 43 3.05 -7.58 2.63
N ALA A 44 2.88 -6.31 2.25
CA ALA A 44 3.98 -5.34 2.19
C ALA A 44 4.69 -5.21 3.54
N LEU A 45 3.92 -5.07 4.62
CA LEU A 45 4.45 -4.92 5.97
C LEU A 45 5.19 -6.18 6.43
N ARG A 46 4.66 -7.37 6.17
CA ARG A 46 5.35 -8.64 6.48
C ARG A 46 6.66 -8.77 5.72
N TRP A 47 6.64 -8.44 4.43
CA TRP A 47 7.84 -8.51 3.60
C TRP A 47 8.94 -7.56 4.09
N LEU A 48 8.57 -6.35 4.54
CA LEU A 48 9.50 -5.41 5.18
C LEU A 48 10.02 -5.96 6.52
N ASP A 49 9.15 -6.50 7.37
CA ASP A 49 9.54 -7.05 8.68
C ASP A 49 10.51 -8.24 8.56
N GLU A 50 10.23 -9.17 7.64
CA GLU A 50 11.02 -10.39 7.44
C GLU A 50 12.34 -10.14 6.72
N GLY A 51 12.39 -9.17 5.81
CA GLY A 51 13.50 -9.03 4.85
C GLY A 51 14.40 -7.82 5.03
N LYS A 52 13.88 -6.69 5.51
CA LYS A 52 14.60 -5.41 5.51
C LYS A 52 14.14 -4.55 6.69
N LYS A 53 14.92 -4.53 7.79
CA LYS A 53 14.70 -3.65 8.94
C LYS A 53 14.32 -2.23 8.46
N CYS A 54 13.04 -1.92 8.50
CA CYS A 54 12.53 -0.63 8.07
C CYS A 54 12.44 0.27 9.31
N GLY A 55 12.98 1.49 9.19
CA GLY A 55 12.73 2.56 10.15
C GLY A 55 11.35 3.17 9.92
N ASN A 56 11.31 4.50 9.81
CA ASN A 56 10.07 5.21 9.53
C ASN A 56 9.47 4.81 8.18
N LEU A 57 8.19 4.46 8.15
CA LEU A 57 7.45 4.05 6.97
C LEU A 57 6.36 5.07 6.63
N LEU A 58 6.35 5.55 5.38
CA LEU A 58 5.24 6.30 4.81
C LEU A 58 4.39 5.36 3.95
N ILE A 59 3.11 5.23 4.31
CA ILE A 59 2.13 4.47 3.52
C ILE A 59 1.27 5.46 2.74
N LEU A 60 1.23 5.31 1.42
CA LEU A 60 0.37 6.09 0.51
C LEU A 60 -0.66 5.14 -0.12
N THR A 61 -1.93 5.52 -0.07
CA THR A 61 -3.05 4.77 -0.65
C THR A 61 -4.17 5.73 -1.05
N ASP A 62 -4.87 5.41 -2.12
CA ASP A 62 -6.11 6.07 -2.57
C ASP A 62 -7.35 5.55 -1.83
N SER A 63 -7.20 4.50 -1.02
CA SER A 63 -8.28 3.91 -0.24
C SER A 63 -8.58 4.69 1.04
N GLN A 64 -9.56 5.58 0.97
CA GLN A 64 -10.07 6.29 2.16
C GLN A 64 -10.52 5.31 3.26
N ALA A 65 -11.12 4.18 2.88
CA ALA A 65 -11.54 3.15 3.83
C ALA A 65 -10.35 2.56 4.60
N LEU A 66 -9.22 2.34 3.93
CA LEU A 66 -7.99 1.85 4.56
C LEU A 66 -7.36 2.91 5.47
N VAL A 67 -7.29 4.17 5.02
CA VAL A 67 -6.78 5.30 5.82
C VAL A 67 -7.56 5.44 7.14
N ARG A 68 -8.90 5.43 7.06
CA ARG A 68 -9.77 5.51 8.24
C ARG A 68 -9.57 4.34 9.17
N LYS A 69 -9.41 3.12 8.65
CA LYS A 69 -9.22 1.91 9.44
C LYS A 69 -7.90 1.90 10.21
N LEU A 70 -6.86 2.50 9.63
CA LEU A 70 -5.52 2.61 10.24
C LEU A 70 -5.40 3.79 11.21
N GLY A 71 -6.45 4.62 11.34
CA GLY A 71 -6.40 5.85 12.15
C GLY A 71 -5.50 6.94 11.55
N GLY A 72 -5.22 6.88 10.25
CA GLY A 72 -4.44 7.90 9.55
C GLY A 72 -5.23 9.20 9.38
N ALA A 73 -4.52 10.32 9.33
CA ALA A 73 -5.13 11.60 8.96
C ALA A 73 -5.42 11.60 7.44
N GLU A 74 -6.67 11.86 7.03
CA GLU A 74 -6.99 12.17 5.64
C GLU A 74 -6.34 13.52 5.29
N LYS A 75 -5.30 13.51 4.45
CA LYS A 75 -4.83 14.71 3.75
C LYS A 75 -4.85 14.44 2.25
N SER A 76 -5.72 15.15 1.55
CA SER A 76 -5.74 15.20 0.08
C SER A 76 -4.43 15.80 -0.41
N ILE A 77 -3.64 15.04 -1.16
CA ILE A 77 -2.41 15.53 -1.78
C ILE A 77 -2.81 16.26 -3.06
N SER A 78 -2.64 17.58 -3.11
CA SER A 78 -2.62 18.33 -4.36
C SER A 78 -1.30 18.08 -5.08
N GLU A 79 -1.33 17.88 -6.41
CA GLU A 79 -0.19 17.55 -7.28
C GLU A 79 0.96 18.59 -7.33
N GLN A 80 0.93 19.60 -6.48
CA GLN A 80 2.00 20.56 -6.30
C GLN A 80 2.52 20.45 -4.88
N GLU A 81 3.55 19.63 -4.68
CA GLU A 81 4.72 20.00 -3.87
C GLU A 81 5.68 18.81 -3.76
N ASN A 82 6.88 19.03 -4.29
CA ASN A 82 8.08 18.27 -3.96
C ASN A 82 8.36 18.46 -2.47
N GLU A 83 7.74 17.70 -1.56
CA GLU A 83 8.18 17.75 -0.17
C GLU A 83 7.82 16.48 0.60
N THR A 84 8.88 15.85 1.09
CA THR A 84 8.95 14.73 2.03
C THR A 84 7.70 14.52 2.88
N TRP A 85 6.98 13.42 2.62
CA TRP A 85 5.81 13.05 3.42
C TRP A 85 6.23 12.14 4.58
N ARG A 86 5.87 12.51 5.81
CA ARG A 86 6.01 11.68 7.02
C ARG A 86 4.65 11.09 7.38
N LEU A 87 4.58 9.77 7.48
CA LEU A 87 3.60 9.11 8.35
C LEU A 87 4.34 8.81 9.65
N ILE A 88 3.85 9.37 10.75
CA ILE A 88 4.36 9.09 12.09
C ILE A 88 3.49 7.99 12.68
N TYR A 89 4.10 6.84 12.96
CA TYR A 89 3.68 5.95 14.02
C TYR A 89 4.91 5.65 14.89
#